data_AF-A0A074YF10-F1
#
_entry.id   AF-A0A074YF10-F1
#
_cell.length_a   1.000
_cell.length_b   1.000
_cell.length_c   1.000
_cell.angle_alpha   90.00
_cell.angle_beta   90.00
_cell.angle_gamma   90.00
#
_symmetry.space_group_name_H-M   'P 1'
#
loop_
_entity.id
_entity.type
_entity.pdbx_description
1 polymer ?
#
loop_
_entity_poly.entity_id
_entity_poly.type
_entity_poly.pdbx_seq_one_letter_code
_entity_poly.pdbx_strand_id
1 'polypeptide(L)'
;MSLSPRSLHIGSLQQVAHITTSSAPPSTEPKPKTIETGTSGKRKRPLTAEQERFLDSALRVNQTGELAAVLIYQAQTPPTVRAHPHLRPLMKHMYDQEAGHFKYFNKIIAKHRIRPTALTPVWGVAATALGWTTAILGQEAAMACTEAVETEIGEHYNAQVRELLAWMKDMEERGEEPGEEMTDLLSNLRRIRDEELEHLDHAVEHDAKQARPYELLTNVIRGGCRAAIWASEKV
;
A
#
# COMPACT_ATOMS: atom_id res chain seq x y z
N MET A 1 89.47 43.75 -5.79
CA MET A 1 88.91 44.78 -4.89
C MET A 1 88.12 44.02 -3.84
N SER A 2 88.62 43.76 -2.63
CA SER A 2 89.20 44.64 -1.59
C SER A 2 88.14 45.49 -0.86
N LEU A 3 88.20 45.40 0.47
CA LEU A 3 87.59 46.22 1.54
C LEU A 3 86.29 45.74 2.22
N SER A 4 86.49 45.28 3.46
CA SER A 4 85.58 45.31 4.62
C SER A 4 85.83 46.66 5.38
N PRO A 5 85.46 46.88 6.67
CA PRO A 5 84.27 46.55 7.50
C PRO A 5 83.62 47.83 8.11
N ARG A 6 82.64 47.66 9.03
CA ARG A 6 82.34 48.40 10.29
C ARG A 6 80.82 48.44 10.53
N SER A 7 80.20 48.15 11.68
CA SER A 7 80.51 48.24 13.14
C SER A 7 79.80 49.41 13.85
N LEU A 8 78.87 49.02 14.75
CA LEU A 8 78.61 49.53 16.10
C LEU A 8 77.67 50.72 16.40
N HIS A 9 76.99 50.56 17.56
CA HIS A 9 76.49 51.59 18.52
C HIS A 9 75.17 52.32 18.15
N ILE A 10 74.29 52.79 19.08
CA ILE A 10 74.31 53.10 20.54
C ILE A 10 72.98 52.69 21.24
N GLY A 11 73.03 52.28 22.52
CA GLY A 11 72.06 52.58 23.62
C GLY A 11 70.59 52.10 23.54
N SER A 12 69.76 52.19 24.60
CA SER A 12 69.95 52.58 26.01
C SER A 12 68.72 52.16 26.85
N LEU A 13 68.87 51.86 28.16
CA LEU A 13 67.87 51.94 29.26
C LEU A 13 66.40 51.47 28.98
N GLN A 14 65.77 50.49 29.63
CA GLN A 14 65.26 50.43 31.04
C GLN A 14 64.09 49.39 31.05
N GLN A 15 63.54 48.82 32.14
CA GLN A 15 63.87 48.81 33.58
C GLN A 15 63.42 47.46 34.24
N VAL A 16 63.81 47.26 35.49
CA VAL A 16 63.58 46.17 36.46
C VAL A 16 62.10 45.94 36.87
N ALA A 17 61.67 44.67 37.03
CA ALA A 17 60.99 44.15 38.24
C ALA A 17 60.74 42.62 38.19
N HIS A 18 61.16 41.88 39.22
CA HIS A 18 60.71 40.50 39.50
C HIS A 18 59.43 40.52 40.34
N ILE A 19 58.50 39.59 40.07
CA ILE A 19 57.43 39.22 41.02
C ILE A 19 57.36 37.69 41.14
N THR A 20 57.10 37.23 42.37
CA THR A 20 57.26 35.86 42.86
C THR A 20 55.98 35.02 42.77
N THR A 21 56.16 33.71 42.56
CA THR A 21 55.33 32.58 43.03
C THR A 21 53.84 32.78 43.38
N SER A 22 52.97 31.97 42.77
CA SER A 22 52.13 31.02 43.53
C SER A 22 51.61 29.89 42.64
N SER A 23 51.73 28.64 43.10
CA SER A 23 51.14 27.47 42.46
C SER A 23 49.95 26.95 43.27
N ALA A 24 48.75 27.02 42.70
CA ALA A 24 47.55 26.39 43.26
C ALA A 24 46.82 25.63 42.16
N PRO A 25 46.45 24.34 42.36
CA PRO A 25 45.69 23.57 41.38
C PRO A 25 44.20 23.97 41.41
N PRO A 26 43.50 24.03 40.25
CA PRO A 26 42.07 24.30 40.23
C PRO A 26 41.28 23.09 40.74
N SER A 27 40.52 23.31 41.82
CA SER A 27 39.52 22.38 42.32
C SER A 27 38.33 22.26 41.34
N THR A 28 37.77 21.06 41.26
CA THR A 28 36.76 20.68 40.25
C THR A 28 35.43 21.42 40.37
N GLU A 29 34.99 22.09 39.31
CA GLU A 29 33.61 22.56 39.15
C GLU A 29 32.64 21.38 38.94
N PRO A 30 31.45 21.37 39.57
CA PRO A 30 30.41 20.39 39.29
C PRO A 30 29.66 20.74 38.00
N LYS A 31 29.59 19.81 37.05
CA LYS A 31 28.86 19.99 35.78
C LYS A 31 27.36 20.23 36.01
N PRO A 32 26.70 21.13 35.26
CA PRO A 32 25.26 21.33 35.35
C PRO A 32 24.50 20.08 34.89
N LYS A 33 23.42 19.74 35.59
CA LYS A 33 22.50 18.67 35.15
C LYS A 33 21.66 19.19 33.98
N THR A 34 21.87 18.63 32.80
CA THR A 34 20.98 18.83 31.65
C THR A 34 19.57 18.36 32.01
N ILE A 35 18.59 19.26 31.92
CA ILE A 35 17.19 18.87 31.94
C ILE A 35 16.88 18.26 30.57
N GLU A 36 16.68 16.94 30.52
CA GLU A 36 16.15 16.30 29.33
C GLU A 36 14.68 16.71 29.15
N THR A 37 14.45 17.73 28.31
CA THR A 37 13.12 18.02 27.77
C THR A 37 12.72 16.90 26.84
N GLY A 38 12.12 15.84 27.40
CA GLY A 38 11.61 14.70 26.66
C GLY A 38 10.51 15.11 25.69
N THR A 39 10.87 15.35 24.43
CA THR A 39 9.92 15.35 23.32
C THR A 39 9.41 13.92 23.15
N SER A 40 8.27 13.63 23.78
CA SER A 40 7.55 12.36 23.69
C SER A 40 6.92 12.17 22.30
N GLY A 41 7.76 12.07 21.26
CA GLY A 41 7.34 11.52 19.98
C GLY A 41 6.95 10.07 20.18
N LYS A 42 5.68 9.72 19.90
CA LYS A 42 5.19 8.34 20.04
C LYS A 42 6.06 7.39 19.21
N ARG A 43 6.43 6.25 19.79
CA ARG A 43 7.37 5.32 19.17
C ARG A 43 6.69 4.55 18.05
N LYS A 44 7.11 4.80 16.80
CA LYS A 44 6.79 3.93 15.66
C LYS A 44 7.61 2.64 15.78
N ARG A 45 6.94 1.49 15.84
CA ARG A 45 7.57 0.16 15.81
C ARG A 45 7.50 -0.43 14.40
N PRO A 46 8.46 -1.30 14.00
CA PRO A 46 8.28 -2.14 12.81
C PRO A 46 7.12 -3.12 13.03
N LEU A 47 6.58 -3.64 11.93
CA LEU A 47 5.56 -4.69 11.95
C LEU A 47 6.12 -5.99 12.56
N THR A 48 5.24 -6.82 13.09
CA THR A 48 5.63 -8.19 13.47
C THR A 48 5.77 -9.04 12.21
N ALA A 49 6.57 -10.11 12.27
CA ALA A 49 6.71 -11.05 11.15
C ALA A 49 5.38 -11.72 10.74
N GLU A 50 4.36 -11.72 11.61
CA GLU A 50 3.01 -12.19 11.29
C GLU A 50 2.23 -11.15 10.48
N GLN A 51 2.29 -9.88 10.89
CA GLN A 51 1.70 -8.76 10.16
C GLN A 51 2.34 -8.60 8.77
N GLU A 52 3.67 -8.76 8.67
CA GLU A 52 4.39 -8.78 7.38
C GLU A 52 3.88 -9.91 6.47
N ARG A 53 3.79 -11.15 6.98
CA ARG A 53 3.26 -12.29 6.20
C ARG A 53 1.80 -12.09 5.77
N PHE A 54 0.96 -11.49 6.62
CA PHE A 54 -0.41 -11.16 6.27
C PHE A 54 -0.46 -10.16 5.11
N LEU A 55 0.28 -9.05 5.20
CA LEU A 55 0.33 -8.03 4.14
C LEU A 55 0.92 -8.57 2.84
N ASP A 56 2.01 -9.36 2.90
CA ASP A 56 2.62 -10.02 1.74
C ASP A 56 1.63 -10.93 0.99
N SER A 57 0.75 -11.60 1.74
CA SER A 57 -0.30 -12.47 1.20
C SER A 57 -1.45 -11.64 0.62
N ALA A 58 -2.03 -10.74 1.43
CA ALA A 58 -3.18 -9.92 1.05
C ALA A 58 -2.89 -9.02 -0.15
N LEU A 59 -1.76 -8.32 -0.17
CA LEU A 59 -1.39 -7.41 -1.27
C LEU A 59 -1.08 -8.17 -2.57
N ARG A 60 -0.64 -9.43 -2.48
CA ARG A 60 -0.49 -10.32 -3.65
C ARG A 60 -1.85 -10.74 -4.19
N VAL A 61 -2.78 -11.11 -3.31
CA VAL A 61 -4.16 -11.44 -3.69
C VAL A 61 -4.83 -10.24 -4.36
N ASN A 62 -4.79 -9.05 -3.74
CA ASN A 62 -5.35 -7.83 -4.32
C ASN A 62 -4.79 -7.59 -5.72
N GLN A 63 -3.46 -7.59 -5.88
CA GLN A 63 -2.84 -7.31 -7.19
C GLN A 63 -3.28 -8.31 -8.29
N THR A 64 -3.51 -9.58 -7.97
CA THR A 64 -4.03 -10.55 -8.95
C THR A 64 -5.55 -10.53 -9.09
N GLY A 65 -6.27 -10.03 -8.08
CA GLY A 65 -7.71 -9.77 -8.09
C GLY A 65 -8.04 -8.67 -9.10
N GLU A 66 -7.45 -7.48 -8.93
CA GLU A 66 -7.67 -6.36 -9.85
C GLU A 66 -7.24 -6.71 -11.28
N LEU A 67 -6.18 -7.51 -11.45
CA LEU A 67 -5.80 -8.00 -12.79
C LEU A 67 -6.90 -8.87 -13.40
N ALA A 68 -7.53 -9.74 -12.60
CA ALA A 68 -8.64 -10.56 -13.05
C ALA A 68 -9.87 -9.69 -13.37
N ALA A 69 -10.20 -8.72 -12.53
CA ALA A 69 -11.30 -7.78 -12.75
C ALA A 69 -11.10 -6.96 -14.04
N VAL A 70 -9.93 -6.33 -14.23
CA VAL A 70 -9.54 -5.63 -15.48
C VAL A 70 -9.74 -6.53 -16.71
N LEU A 71 -9.31 -7.80 -16.64
CA LEU A 71 -9.43 -8.74 -17.75
C LEU A 71 -10.87 -9.21 -17.99
N ILE A 72 -11.68 -9.35 -16.94
CA ILE A 72 -13.13 -9.65 -17.04
C ILE A 72 -13.83 -8.49 -17.74
N TYR A 73 -13.68 -7.25 -17.27
CA TYR A 73 -14.29 -6.08 -17.92
C TYR A 73 -13.79 -5.89 -19.36
N GLN A 74 -12.50 -6.09 -19.62
CA GLN A 74 -11.94 -6.02 -20.97
C GLN A 74 -12.57 -7.07 -21.91
N ALA A 75 -12.83 -8.28 -21.41
CA ALA A 75 -13.44 -9.37 -22.18
C ALA A 75 -14.96 -9.23 -22.35
N GLN A 76 -15.67 -8.73 -21.32
CA GLN A 76 -17.12 -8.48 -21.35
C GLN A 76 -17.49 -7.29 -22.22
N THR A 77 -16.71 -6.21 -22.19
CA THR A 77 -17.10 -4.91 -22.80
C THR A 77 -17.46 -5.02 -24.29
N PRO A 78 -16.67 -5.66 -25.19
CA PRO A 78 -16.99 -5.71 -26.61
C PRO A 78 -18.32 -6.41 -26.94
N PRO A 79 -18.62 -7.64 -26.48
CA PRO A 79 -19.93 -8.27 -26.70
C PRO A 79 -21.08 -7.53 -26.00
N THR A 80 -20.93 -7.13 -24.73
CA THR A 80 -21.99 -6.43 -23.97
C THR A 80 -22.38 -5.11 -24.65
N VAL A 81 -21.41 -4.26 -24.99
CA VAL A 81 -21.68 -2.95 -25.62
C VAL A 81 -22.15 -3.08 -27.07
N ARG A 82 -21.84 -4.18 -27.76
CA ARG A 82 -22.39 -4.46 -29.10
C ARG A 82 -23.87 -4.83 -29.04
N ALA A 83 -24.31 -5.57 -28.02
CA ALA A 83 -25.72 -5.88 -27.81
C ALA A 83 -26.49 -4.69 -27.19
N HIS A 84 -25.87 -4.00 -26.24
CA HIS A 84 -26.47 -2.93 -25.43
C HIS A 84 -25.60 -1.67 -25.45
N PRO A 85 -25.65 -0.85 -26.53
CA PRO A 85 -24.75 0.29 -26.70
C PRO A 85 -24.83 1.36 -25.60
N HIS A 86 -25.95 1.43 -24.89
CA HIS A 86 -26.17 2.35 -23.78
C HIS A 86 -25.31 2.02 -22.54
N LEU A 87 -24.84 0.78 -22.38
CA LEU A 87 -23.95 0.37 -21.29
C LEU A 87 -22.49 0.80 -21.49
N ARG A 88 -22.14 1.39 -22.65
CA ARG A 88 -20.76 1.82 -22.94
C ARG A 88 -20.14 2.73 -21.86
N PRO A 89 -20.85 3.74 -21.30
CA PRO A 89 -20.28 4.58 -20.25
C PRO A 89 -20.03 3.81 -18.96
N LEU A 90 -20.97 2.93 -18.56
CA LEU A 90 -20.86 2.10 -17.36
C LEU A 90 -19.69 1.11 -17.45
N MET A 91 -19.64 0.29 -18.52
CA MET A 91 -18.55 -0.67 -18.73
C MET A 91 -17.18 0.01 -18.77
N LYS A 92 -17.10 1.26 -19.26
CA LYS A 92 -15.88 2.06 -19.26
C LYS A 92 -15.52 2.58 -17.86
N HIS A 93 -16.51 3.06 -17.10
CA HIS A 93 -16.35 3.57 -15.73
C HIS A 93 -15.76 2.49 -14.81
N MET A 94 -16.39 1.31 -14.79
CA MET A 94 -15.95 0.17 -13.97
C MET A 94 -14.53 -0.28 -14.38
N TYR A 95 -14.27 -0.46 -15.68
CA TYR A 95 -12.93 -0.78 -16.19
C TYR A 95 -11.86 0.26 -15.80
N ASP A 96 -12.19 1.56 -15.83
CA ASP A 96 -11.23 2.62 -15.48
C ASP A 96 -10.91 2.63 -13.97
N GLN A 97 -11.89 2.30 -13.11
CA GLN A 97 -11.66 2.09 -11.66
C GLN A 97 -10.73 0.89 -11.45
N GLU A 98 -11.02 -0.27 -12.04
CA GLU A 98 -10.20 -1.48 -11.94
C GLU A 98 -8.77 -1.28 -12.44
N ALA A 99 -8.60 -0.58 -13.57
CA ALA A 99 -7.28 -0.22 -14.07
C ALA A 99 -6.53 0.71 -13.11
N GLY A 100 -7.26 1.56 -12.37
CA GLY A 100 -6.75 2.39 -11.27
C GLY A 100 -6.32 1.57 -10.05
N HIS A 101 -7.15 0.62 -9.61
CA HIS A 101 -6.85 -0.27 -8.48
C HIS A 101 -5.65 -1.16 -8.78
N PHE A 102 -5.64 -1.81 -9.95
CA PHE A 102 -4.51 -2.62 -10.42
C PHE A 102 -3.21 -1.80 -10.48
N LYS A 103 -3.27 -0.56 -10.97
CA LYS A 103 -2.11 0.35 -10.97
C LYS A 103 -1.64 0.72 -9.56
N TYR A 104 -2.55 0.91 -8.62
CA TYR A 104 -2.22 1.13 -7.21
C TYR A 104 -1.50 -0.09 -6.61
N PHE A 105 -2.07 -1.29 -6.72
CA PHE A 105 -1.44 -2.47 -6.12
C PHE A 105 -0.12 -2.86 -6.79
N ASN A 106 0.02 -2.73 -8.12
CA ASN A 106 1.32 -2.90 -8.79
C ASN A 106 2.40 -1.98 -8.19
N LYS A 107 2.07 -0.71 -7.90
CA LYS A 107 3.00 0.22 -7.23
C LYS A 107 3.35 -0.24 -5.81
N ILE A 108 2.37 -0.70 -5.05
CA ILE A 108 2.56 -1.19 -3.67
C ILE A 108 3.43 -2.46 -3.66
N ILE A 109 3.07 -3.51 -4.40
CA ILE A 109 3.84 -4.76 -4.40
C ILE A 109 5.28 -4.54 -4.90
N ALA A 110 5.49 -3.66 -5.89
CA ALA A 110 6.82 -3.30 -6.36
C ALA A 110 7.64 -2.53 -5.30
N LYS A 111 7.00 -1.58 -4.59
CA LYS A 111 7.63 -0.80 -3.50
C LYS A 111 8.11 -1.71 -2.37
N HIS A 112 7.29 -2.67 -1.96
CA HIS A 112 7.57 -3.58 -0.85
C HIS A 112 8.29 -4.87 -1.27
N ARG A 113 8.56 -5.05 -2.58
CA ARG A 113 9.16 -6.28 -3.17
C ARG A 113 8.34 -7.55 -2.92
N ILE A 114 7.03 -7.38 -2.72
CA ILE A 114 6.06 -8.48 -2.61
C ILE A 114 6.00 -9.18 -3.96
N ARG A 115 6.21 -10.50 -3.96
CA ARG A 115 6.17 -11.30 -5.18
C ARG A 115 4.72 -11.43 -5.65
N PRO A 116 4.39 -11.13 -6.93
CA PRO A 116 3.12 -11.53 -7.55
C PRO A 116 2.93 -13.04 -7.46
N THR A 117 1.68 -13.51 -7.55
CA THR A 117 1.42 -14.95 -7.50
C THR A 117 1.97 -15.68 -8.73
N ALA A 118 2.56 -16.85 -8.52
CA ALA A 118 2.97 -17.74 -9.60
C ALA A 118 1.81 -18.15 -10.53
N LEU A 119 0.56 -18.02 -10.06
CA LEU A 119 -0.66 -18.40 -10.80
C LEU A 119 -1.23 -17.29 -11.69
N THR A 120 -0.64 -16.09 -11.72
CA THR A 120 -1.11 -14.97 -12.55
C THR A 120 -1.41 -15.34 -14.02
N PRO A 121 -0.61 -16.16 -14.74
CA PRO A 121 -0.95 -16.58 -16.10
C PRO A 121 -2.21 -17.44 -16.19
N VAL A 122 -2.46 -18.30 -15.18
CA VAL A 122 -3.65 -19.15 -15.11
C VAL A 122 -4.89 -18.30 -14.85
N TRP A 123 -4.80 -17.38 -13.89
CA TRP A 123 -5.88 -16.46 -13.56
C TRP A 123 -6.20 -15.49 -14.69
N GLY A 124 -5.20 -15.00 -15.43
CA GLY A 124 -5.44 -14.15 -16.60
C GLY A 124 -6.24 -14.86 -17.70
N VAL A 125 -5.94 -16.14 -17.98
CA VAL A 125 -6.73 -16.96 -18.93
C VAL A 125 -8.13 -17.22 -18.38
N ALA A 126 -8.27 -17.60 -17.11
CA ALA A 126 -9.56 -17.88 -16.49
C ALA A 126 -10.49 -16.65 -16.46
N ALA A 127 -9.96 -15.49 -16.06
CA ALA A 127 -10.67 -14.21 -16.01
C ALA A 127 -11.15 -13.78 -17.40
N THR A 128 -10.27 -13.83 -18.41
CA THR A 128 -10.61 -13.49 -19.80
C THR A 128 -11.69 -14.42 -20.35
N ALA A 129 -11.57 -15.73 -20.11
CA ALA A 129 -12.55 -16.72 -20.56
C ALA A 129 -13.92 -16.55 -19.86
N LEU A 130 -13.91 -16.27 -18.55
CA LEU A 130 -15.11 -16.01 -17.76
C LEU A 130 -15.86 -14.77 -18.26
N GLY A 131 -15.16 -13.65 -18.44
CA GLY A 131 -15.76 -12.41 -18.94
C GLY A 131 -16.32 -12.56 -20.36
N TRP A 132 -15.56 -13.18 -21.28
CA TRP A 132 -16.02 -13.40 -22.65
C TRP A 132 -17.24 -14.33 -22.72
N THR A 133 -17.24 -15.41 -21.94
CA THR A 133 -18.34 -16.39 -21.93
C THR A 133 -19.61 -15.79 -21.35
N THR A 134 -19.52 -15.09 -20.23
CA THR A 134 -20.69 -14.52 -19.54
C THR A 134 -21.37 -13.44 -20.38
N ALA A 135 -20.61 -12.57 -21.05
CA ALA A 135 -21.17 -11.56 -21.94
C ALA A 135 -21.70 -12.09 -23.29
N ILE A 136 -21.36 -13.33 -23.68
CA ILE A 136 -22.03 -14.02 -24.79
C ILE A 136 -23.36 -14.64 -24.36
N LEU A 137 -23.48 -15.06 -23.10
CA LEU A 137 -24.71 -15.62 -22.54
C LEU A 137 -25.81 -14.56 -22.31
N GLY A 138 -25.44 -13.30 -22.07
CA GLY A 138 -26.38 -12.18 -21.96
C GLY A 138 -25.83 -11.02 -21.15
N GLN A 139 -26.60 -9.92 -21.06
CA GLN A 139 -26.28 -8.82 -20.14
C GLN A 139 -26.39 -9.30 -18.69
N GLU A 140 -27.49 -9.98 -18.39
CA GLU A 140 -27.85 -10.52 -17.09
C GLU A 140 -26.77 -11.49 -16.59
N ALA A 141 -26.24 -12.33 -17.48
CA ALA A 141 -25.15 -13.26 -17.16
C ALA A 141 -23.79 -12.54 -16.96
N ALA A 142 -23.50 -11.47 -17.69
CA ALA A 142 -22.33 -10.63 -17.46
C ALA A 142 -22.42 -9.88 -16.12
N MET A 143 -23.57 -9.29 -15.82
CA MET A 143 -23.78 -8.58 -14.55
C MET A 143 -23.84 -9.54 -13.36
N ALA A 144 -24.42 -10.73 -13.49
CA ALA A 144 -24.33 -11.77 -12.46
C ALA A 144 -22.89 -12.26 -12.24
N CYS A 145 -22.05 -12.24 -13.27
CA CYS A 145 -20.62 -12.50 -13.12
C CYS A 145 -19.93 -11.39 -12.34
N THR A 146 -20.16 -10.12 -12.69
CA THR A 146 -19.67 -8.96 -11.94
C THR A 146 -20.08 -9.06 -10.48
N GLU A 147 -21.38 -9.14 -10.19
CA GLU A 147 -21.91 -9.24 -8.83
C GLU A 147 -21.23 -10.36 -8.01
N ALA A 148 -21.04 -11.53 -8.62
CA ALA A 148 -20.40 -12.68 -7.97
C ALA A 148 -18.89 -12.49 -7.71
N VAL A 149 -18.19 -11.71 -8.55
CA VAL A 149 -16.77 -11.39 -8.37
C VAL A 149 -16.62 -10.30 -7.32
N GLU A 150 -17.34 -9.18 -7.45
CA GLU A 150 -17.16 -8.03 -6.55
C GLU A 150 -17.68 -8.32 -5.14
N THR A 151 -18.62 -9.27 -4.99
CA THR A 151 -18.98 -9.82 -3.67
C THR A 151 -17.75 -10.39 -2.95
N GLU A 152 -16.98 -11.26 -3.62
CA GLU A 152 -15.84 -11.94 -2.98
C GLU A 152 -14.62 -11.02 -2.82
N ILE A 153 -14.40 -10.11 -3.78
CA ILE A 153 -13.36 -9.07 -3.69
C ILE A 153 -13.69 -8.08 -2.56
N GLY A 154 -14.93 -7.59 -2.50
CA GLY A 154 -15.43 -6.72 -1.42
C GLY A 154 -15.42 -7.40 -0.04
N GLU A 155 -15.74 -8.70 0.06
CA GLU A 155 -15.58 -9.49 1.29
C GLU A 155 -14.09 -9.59 1.71
N HIS A 156 -13.18 -9.79 0.75
CA HIS A 156 -11.72 -9.85 0.98
C HIS A 156 -11.15 -8.51 1.48
N TYR A 157 -11.53 -7.39 0.84
CA TYR A 157 -11.14 -6.06 1.31
C TYR A 157 -11.71 -5.73 2.69
N ASN A 158 -12.97 -6.09 2.96
CA ASN A 158 -13.55 -5.92 4.28
C ASN A 158 -12.79 -6.71 5.37
N ALA A 159 -12.24 -7.89 5.06
CA ALA A 159 -11.39 -8.62 5.98
C ALA A 159 -10.08 -7.86 6.30
N GLN A 160 -9.39 -7.36 5.27
CA GLN A 160 -8.17 -6.56 5.46
C GLN A 160 -8.42 -5.27 6.24
N VAL A 161 -9.49 -4.53 5.91
CA VAL A 161 -9.86 -3.29 6.62
C VAL A 161 -10.12 -3.56 8.10
N ARG A 162 -10.77 -4.67 8.46
CA ARG A 162 -10.97 -5.07 9.87
C ARG A 162 -9.65 -5.39 10.57
N GLU A 163 -8.78 -6.16 9.92
CA GLU A 163 -7.48 -6.59 10.49
C GLU A 163 -6.56 -5.38 10.76
N LEU A 164 -6.41 -4.48 9.78
CA LEU A 164 -5.61 -3.27 9.94
C LEU A 164 -6.16 -2.35 11.03
N LEU A 165 -7.49 -2.25 11.17
CA LEU A 165 -8.12 -1.49 12.26
C LEU A 165 -7.86 -2.10 13.64
N ALA A 166 -7.88 -3.44 13.75
CA ALA A 166 -7.50 -4.12 14.98
C ALA A 166 -6.04 -3.80 15.35
N TRP A 167 -5.11 -3.88 14.40
CA TRP A 167 -3.70 -3.54 14.64
C TRP A 167 -3.50 -2.07 15.06
N MET A 168 -4.22 -1.14 14.44
CA MET A 168 -4.17 0.29 14.79
C MET A 168 -4.71 0.55 16.20
N LYS A 169 -5.79 -0.14 16.60
CA LYS A 169 -6.32 -0.09 17.96
C LYS A 169 -5.34 -0.67 18.98
N ASP A 170 -4.74 -1.81 18.68
CA ASP A 170 -3.72 -2.43 19.54
C ASP A 170 -2.46 -1.55 19.67
N MET A 171 -2.09 -0.80 18.62
CA MET A 171 -1.04 0.21 18.69
C MET A 171 -1.43 1.37 19.62
N GLU A 172 -2.64 1.90 19.47
CA GLU A 172 -3.15 2.99 20.33
C GLU A 172 -3.18 2.59 21.81
N GLU A 173 -3.66 1.37 22.13
CA GLU A 173 -3.65 0.82 23.50
C GLU A 173 -2.24 0.66 24.09
N ARG A 174 -1.21 0.51 23.25
CA ARG A 174 0.22 0.51 23.66
C ARG A 174 0.86 1.90 23.70
N GLY A 175 0.12 2.97 23.36
CA GLY A 175 0.65 4.33 23.23
C GLY A 175 1.53 4.55 21.98
N GLU A 176 1.40 3.68 20.98
CA GLU A 176 2.07 3.77 19.69
C GLU A 176 1.19 4.57 18.71
N GLU A 177 1.76 4.97 17.57
CA GLU A 177 1.01 5.59 16.47
C GLU A 177 1.28 4.80 15.18
N PRO A 178 0.25 4.54 14.35
CA PRO A 178 0.43 3.87 13.08
C PRO A 178 1.31 4.69 12.15
N GLY A 179 2.03 3.99 11.26
CA GLY A 179 2.77 4.64 10.19
C GLY A 179 1.84 5.37 9.22
N GLU A 180 2.36 6.43 8.60
CA GLU A 180 1.70 7.12 7.48
C GLU A 180 1.32 6.12 6.38
N GLU A 181 2.26 5.23 6.02
CA GLU A 181 2.06 4.16 5.04
C GLU A 181 0.94 3.16 5.41
N MET A 182 0.79 2.80 6.69
CA MET A 182 -0.32 1.95 7.16
C MET A 182 -1.66 2.68 7.04
N THR A 183 -1.64 3.99 7.32
CA THR A 183 -2.82 4.86 7.26
C THR A 183 -3.27 5.10 5.82
N ASP A 184 -2.31 5.34 4.92
CA ASP A 184 -2.51 5.43 3.47
C ASP A 184 -3.03 4.11 2.88
N LEU A 185 -2.48 2.98 3.31
CA LEU A 185 -2.94 1.66 2.88
C LEU A 185 -4.39 1.43 3.31
N LEU A 186 -4.72 1.62 4.60
CA LEU A 186 -6.09 1.50 5.09
C LEU A 186 -7.06 2.44 4.37
N SER A 187 -6.65 3.69 4.11
CA SER A 187 -7.45 4.67 3.37
C SER A 187 -7.76 4.20 1.94
N ASN A 188 -6.75 3.67 1.23
CA ASN A 188 -6.95 3.12 -0.11
C ASN A 188 -7.78 1.83 -0.11
N LEU A 189 -7.54 0.90 0.82
CA LEU A 189 -8.35 -0.33 0.93
C LEU A 189 -9.82 -0.03 1.21
N ARG A 190 -10.11 1.01 2.01
CA ARG A 190 -11.49 1.47 2.25
C ARG A 190 -12.11 2.07 0.98
N ARG A 191 -11.39 2.95 0.29
CA ARG A 191 -11.85 3.57 -0.97
C ARG A 191 -12.17 2.50 -2.02
N ILE A 192 -11.23 1.60 -2.28
CA ILE A 192 -11.34 0.51 -3.26
C ILE A 192 -12.54 -0.37 -2.91
N ARG A 193 -12.65 -0.86 -1.68
CA ARG A 193 -13.84 -1.60 -1.21
C ARG A 193 -15.16 -0.85 -1.46
N ASP A 194 -15.20 0.45 -1.23
CA ASP A 194 -16.42 1.24 -1.42
C ASP A 194 -16.74 1.42 -2.92
N GLU A 195 -15.73 1.39 -3.80
CA GLU A 195 -15.86 1.33 -5.26
C GLU A 195 -16.31 -0.09 -5.73
N GLU A 196 -15.81 -1.18 -5.14
CA GLU A 196 -16.31 -2.55 -5.42
C GLU A 196 -17.81 -2.71 -5.08
N LEU A 197 -18.26 -2.09 -3.99
CA LEU A 197 -19.67 -2.08 -3.61
C LEU A 197 -20.51 -1.27 -4.60
N GLU A 198 -19.98 -0.16 -5.15
CA GLU A 198 -20.61 0.58 -6.25
C GLU A 198 -20.78 -0.33 -7.48
N HIS A 199 -19.77 -1.14 -7.83
CA HIS A 199 -19.83 -2.06 -8.97
C HIS A 199 -20.87 -3.17 -8.78
N LEU A 200 -20.96 -3.70 -7.56
CA LEU A 200 -21.99 -4.67 -7.18
C LEU A 200 -23.40 -4.08 -7.29
N ASP A 201 -23.61 -2.85 -6.80
CA ASP A 201 -24.89 -2.15 -6.93
C ASP A 201 -25.25 -1.91 -8.42
N HIS A 202 -24.30 -1.41 -9.23
CA HIS A 202 -24.48 -1.27 -10.68
C HIS A 202 -24.88 -2.59 -11.36
N ALA A 203 -24.26 -3.71 -10.98
CA ALA A 203 -24.60 -5.01 -11.54
C ALA A 203 -26.03 -5.46 -11.19
N VAL A 204 -26.46 -5.23 -9.94
CA VAL A 204 -27.83 -5.51 -9.49
C VAL A 204 -28.86 -4.62 -10.20
N GLU A 205 -28.55 -3.34 -10.39
CA GLU A 205 -29.38 -2.39 -11.15
C GLU A 205 -29.52 -2.78 -12.63
N HIS A 206 -28.51 -3.43 -13.22
CA HIS A 206 -28.49 -3.85 -14.63
C HIS A 206 -28.88 -5.33 -14.85
N ASP A 207 -29.83 -5.81 -14.04
CA ASP A 207 -30.50 -7.11 -14.17
C ASP A 207 -29.64 -8.37 -13.86
N ALA A 208 -28.56 -8.28 -13.07
CA ALA A 208 -27.81 -9.45 -12.60
C ALA A 208 -28.71 -10.58 -12.07
N LYS A 209 -29.68 -10.23 -11.22
CA LYS A 209 -30.64 -11.18 -10.60
C LYS A 209 -31.54 -11.91 -11.60
N GLN A 210 -31.64 -11.44 -12.86
CA GLN A 210 -32.47 -12.05 -13.90
C GLN A 210 -31.76 -13.16 -14.67
N ALA A 211 -30.46 -13.39 -14.45
CA ALA A 211 -29.69 -14.45 -15.11
C ALA A 211 -30.34 -15.84 -14.87
N ARG A 212 -30.22 -16.75 -15.83
CA ARG A 212 -30.85 -18.07 -15.74
C ARG A 212 -29.88 -19.20 -16.07
N PRO A 213 -29.57 -20.11 -15.12
CA PRO A 213 -29.90 -20.08 -13.68
C PRO A 213 -28.96 -19.18 -12.85
N TYR A 214 -29.47 -18.07 -12.29
CA TYR A 214 -28.72 -17.11 -11.45
C TYR A 214 -27.91 -17.79 -10.34
N GLU A 215 -28.59 -18.47 -9.42
CA GLU A 215 -27.96 -19.10 -8.23
C GLU A 215 -26.84 -20.08 -8.59
N LEU A 216 -26.99 -20.84 -9.67
CA LEU A 216 -25.95 -21.78 -10.08
C LEU A 216 -24.74 -21.03 -10.67
N LEU A 217 -24.98 -20.01 -11.50
CA LEU A 217 -23.93 -19.20 -12.11
C LEU A 217 -23.12 -18.47 -11.04
N THR A 218 -23.80 -17.74 -10.14
CA THR A 218 -23.12 -16.94 -9.11
C THR A 218 -22.40 -17.82 -8.10
N ASN A 219 -23.01 -18.91 -7.59
CA ASN A 219 -22.34 -19.78 -6.63
C ASN A 219 -21.11 -20.51 -7.22
N VAL A 220 -21.12 -20.87 -8.51
CA VAL A 220 -19.94 -21.40 -9.20
C VAL A 220 -18.83 -20.35 -9.31
N ILE A 221 -19.16 -19.12 -9.72
CA ILE A 221 -18.19 -18.02 -9.84
C ILE A 221 -17.60 -17.66 -8.47
N ARG A 222 -18.44 -17.43 -7.46
CA ARG A 222 -18.02 -17.18 -6.06
C ARG A 222 -17.12 -18.30 -5.53
N GLY A 223 -17.46 -19.57 -5.82
CA GLY A 223 -16.61 -20.72 -5.48
C GLY A 223 -15.24 -20.69 -6.16
N GLY A 224 -15.19 -20.29 -7.43
CA GLY A 224 -13.95 -20.06 -8.18
C GLY A 224 -13.10 -18.94 -7.58
N CYS A 225 -13.70 -17.79 -7.25
CA CYS A 225 -13.00 -16.66 -6.63
C CYS A 225 -12.38 -17.05 -5.29
N ARG A 226 -13.10 -17.75 -4.40
CA ARG A 226 -12.54 -18.27 -3.13
C ARG A 226 -11.36 -19.20 -3.33
N ALA A 227 -11.43 -20.09 -4.33
CA ALA A 227 -10.33 -20.98 -4.66
C ALA A 227 -9.11 -20.21 -5.20
N ALA A 228 -9.34 -19.18 -6.03
CA ALA A 228 -8.28 -18.33 -6.57
C ALA A 228 -7.60 -17.48 -5.48
N ILE A 229 -8.37 -16.90 -4.55
CA ILE A 229 -7.86 -16.19 -3.36
C ILE A 229 -6.97 -17.13 -2.55
N TRP A 230 -7.52 -18.24 -2.04
CA TRP A 230 -6.82 -19.21 -1.19
C TRP A 230 -5.54 -19.78 -1.82
N ALA A 231 -5.52 -19.94 -3.14
CA ALA A 231 -4.34 -20.41 -3.86
C ALA A 231 -3.28 -19.29 -3.97
N SER A 232 -3.70 -18.06 -4.31
CA SER A 232 -2.80 -16.91 -4.50
C SER A 232 -2.20 -16.38 -3.19
N GLU A 233 -2.85 -16.62 -2.04
CA GLU A 233 -2.26 -16.38 -0.72
C GLU A 233 -0.94 -17.16 -0.52
N LYS A 234 -0.78 -18.32 -1.18
CA LYS A 234 0.28 -19.29 -0.90
C LYS A 234 1.45 -19.29 -1.87
N VAL A 235 1.25 -18.86 -3.11
CA VAL A 235 2.23 -18.96 -4.22
C VAL A 235 2.25 -17.72 -5.09
#